data_AF-A0A925SF10-F1
#
_entry.id   AF-A0A925SF10-F1
#
_cell.length_a   1.000
_cell.length_b   1.000
_cell.length_c   1.000
_cell.angle_alpha   90.00
_cell.angle_beta   90.00
_cell.angle_gamma   90.00
#
_symmetry.space_group_name_H-M   'P 1'
#
loop_
_entity.id
_entity.type
_entity.pdbx_description
1 polymer ?
#
loop_
_entity_poly.entity_id
_entity_poly.type
_entity_poly.pdbx_seq_one_letter_code
_entity_poly.pdbx_strand_id
1 'polypeptide(L)'
;MKNYLHPNYIKAARLLFLSGGISILNALFTSDITSVYSHESSVVMLASVVIFVFAWYVRRGHGWLKYVLLALVLVGLFSIQATVDEVKQNPVGGMINIATSIMQVWAVVLLFMIPKRTSVASEEV
;
A
#
# COMPACT_ATOMS: atom_id res chain seq x y z
N MET A 1 -3.69 9.20 27.52
CA MET A 1 -4.01 10.20 26.48
C MET A 1 -4.65 9.49 25.28
N LYS A 2 -5.96 9.63 25.06
CA LYS A 2 -6.62 9.11 23.84
C LYS A 2 -6.28 10.06 22.68
N ASN A 3 -5.24 9.72 21.92
CA ASN A 3 -4.99 10.39 20.66
C ASN A 3 -6.16 10.07 19.73
N TYR A 4 -7.03 11.04 19.49
CA TYR A 4 -8.10 10.93 18.49
C TYR A 4 -7.44 10.83 17.11
N LEU A 5 -7.21 9.58 16.69
CA LEU A 5 -6.66 9.26 15.40
C LEU A 5 -7.71 9.57 14.33
N HIS A 6 -7.36 10.40 13.35
CA HIS A 6 -8.29 10.72 12.27
C HIS A 6 -8.78 9.43 11.60
N PRO A 7 -10.09 9.25 11.34
CA PRO A 7 -10.63 8.00 10.80
C PRO A 7 -10.01 7.60 9.46
N ASN A 8 -9.47 8.55 8.70
CA ASN A 8 -8.74 8.25 7.46
C ASN A 8 -7.45 7.44 7.68
N TYR A 9 -6.77 7.53 8.83
CA TYR A 9 -5.65 6.62 9.14
C TYR A 9 -6.12 5.16 9.21
N ILE A 10 -7.30 4.92 9.80
CA ILE A 10 -7.88 3.58 9.89
C ILE A 10 -8.32 3.08 8.51
N LYS A 11 -8.98 3.95 7.72
CA LYS A 11 -9.40 3.62 6.35
C LYS A 11 -8.22 3.32 5.44
N ALA A 12 -7.17 4.15 5.48
CA ALA A 12 -5.95 3.94 4.72
C ALA A 12 -5.24 2.64 5.12
N ALA A 13 -5.07 2.38 6.43
CA ALA A 13 -4.48 1.14 6.90
C ALA A 13 -5.26 -0.10 6.41
N ARG A 14 -6.60 -0.07 6.45
CA ARG A 14 -7.43 -1.17 5.94
C ARG A 14 -7.24 -1.41 4.45
N LEU A 15 -7.16 -0.35 3.65
CA LEU A 15 -6.87 -0.46 2.22
C LEU A 15 -5.50 -1.08 1.96
N LEU A 16 -4.48 -0.70 2.73
CA LEU A 16 -3.13 -1.25 2.62
C LEU A 16 -3.05 -2.72 3.05
N PHE A 17 -3.75 -3.09 4.13
CA PHE A 17 -3.84 -4.49 4.55
C PHE A 17 -4.57 -5.33 3.51
N LEU A 18 -5.65 -4.81 2.93
CA LEU A 18 -6.42 -5.53 1.92
C LEU A 18 -5.62 -5.65 0.61
N SER A 19 -4.94 -4.60 0.17
CA SER A 19 -4.12 -4.66 -1.05
C SER A 19 -2.92 -5.59 -0.88
N GLY A 20 -2.21 -5.51 0.26
CA GLY A 20 -1.12 -6.42 0.58
C GLY A 20 -1.59 -7.88 0.67
N GLY A 21 -2.74 -8.13 1.31
CA GLY A 21 -3.31 -9.47 1.40
C GLY A 21 -3.71 -10.04 0.04
N ILE A 22 -4.37 -9.25 -0.81
CA ILE A 22 -4.72 -9.65 -2.17
C ILE A 22 -3.46 -9.94 -3.01
N SER A 23 -2.42 -9.12 -2.89
CA SER A 23 -1.17 -9.31 -3.62
C SER A 23 -0.47 -10.63 -3.22
N ILE A 24 -0.44 -10.96 -1.92
CA ILE A 24 0.07 -12.26 -1.44
C ILE A 24 -0.76 -13.41 -2.00
N LEU A 25 -2.09 -13.32 -1.92
CA LEU A 25 -2.97 -14.37 -2.44
C LEU A 25 -2.74 -14.57 -3.95
N ASN A 26 -2.66 -13.48 -4.72
CA ASN A 26 -2.38 -13.55 -6.15
C ASN A 26 -1.03 -14.22 -6.43
N ALA A 27 0.01 -13.89 -5.66
CA ALA A 27 1.32 -14.52 -5.78
C ALA A 27 1.24 -16.03 -5.51
N LEU A 28 0.54 -16.44 -4.45
CA LEU A 28 0.39 -17.86 -4.07
C LEU A 28 -0.43 -18.67 -5.09
N PHE A 29 -1.46 -18.07 -5.69
CA PHE A 29 -2.30 -18.74 -6.69
C PHE A 29 -1.65 -18.77 -8.08
N THR A 30 -0.78 -17.80 -8.39
CA THR A 30 -0.11 -17.72 -9.69
C THR A 30 1.21 -18.51 -9.71
N SER A 31 1.88 -18.67 -8.56
CA SER A 31 3.06 -19.51 -8.47
C SER A 31 2.68 -21.00 -8.39
N ASP A 32 3.12 -21.80 -9.36
CA ASP A 32 3.29 -23.24 -9.11
C ASP A 32 4.17 -23.42 -7.86
N ILE A 33 3.84 -24.38 -6.99
CA ILE A 33 4.50 -24.56 -5.68
C ILE A 33 6.02 -24.75 -5.81
N THR A 34 6.51 -25.17 -6.98
CA THR A 34 7.92 -25.29 -7.34
C THR A 34 8.60 -23.98 -7.77
N SER A 35 7.85 -22.97 -8.24
CA SER A 35 8.36 -21.64 -8.63
C SER A 35 8.33 -20.60 -7.50
N VAL A 36 7.79 -20.94 -6.33
CA VAL A 36 7.86 -20.12 -5.10
C VAL A 36 9.32 -19.81 -4.70
N TYR A 37 10.27 -20.66 -5.10
CA TYR A 37 11.71 -20.47 -4.91
C TYR A 37 12.38 -19.68 -6.03
N SER A 38 11.64 -19.23 -7.04
CA SER A 38 12.16 -18.36 -8.09
C SER A 38 12.44 -16.95 -7.54
N HIS A 39 13.42 -16.28 -8.14
CA HIS A 39 13.86 -14.96 -7.70
C HIS A 39 12.73 -13.92 -7.75
N GLU A 40 11.75 -14.07 -8.65
CA GLU A 40 10.65 -13.12 -8.80
C GLU A 40 9.56 -13.27 -7.72
N SER A 41 9.16 -14.49 -7.38
CA SER A 41 8.16 -14.73 -6.33
C SER A 41 8.63 -14.26 -4.95
N SER A 42 9.93 -14.40 -4.67
CA SER A 42 10.53 -13.95 -3.41
C SER A 42 10.48 -12.41 -3.22
N VAL A 43 10.62 -11.65 -4.32
CA VAL A 43 10.53 -10.19 -4.31
C VAL A 43 9.10 -9.73 -4.00
N VAL A 44 8.10 -10.39 -4.58
CA VAL A 44 6.68 -10.09 -4.31
C VAL A 44 6.30 -10.35 -2.86
N MET A 45 6.78 -11.46 -2.28
CA MET A 45 6.57 -11.75 -0.85
C MET A 45 7.22 -10.68 0.05
N LEU A 46 8.48 -10.32 -0.22
CA LEU A 46 9.19 -9.27 0.52
C LEU A 46 8.46 -7.92 0.45
N ALA A 47 8.06 -7.50 -0.76
CA ALA A 47 7.30 -6.27 -0.95
C ALA A 47 5.98 -6.28 -0.18
N SER A 48 5.29 -7.42 -0.15
CA SER A 48 4.04 -7.58 0.60
C SER A 48 4.24 -7.44 2.11
N VAL A 49 5.29 -8.05 2.68
CA VAL A 49 5.64 -7.88 4.10
C VAL A 49 5.89 -6.41 4.43
N VAL A 50 6.61 -5.70 3.55
CA VAL A 50 6.88 -4.26 3.70
C VAL A 50 5.57 -3.46 3.72
N ILE A 51 4.61 -3.77 2.85
CA ILE A 51 3.29 -3.12 2.84
C ILE A 51 2.52 -3.38 4.15
N PHE A 52 2.58 -4.60 4.69
CA PHE A 52 1.96 -4.93 5.98
C PHE A 52 2.58 -4.13 7.14
N VAL A 53 3.90 -3.98 7.15
CA VAL A 53 4.60 -3.14 8.13
C VAL A 53 4.14 -1.68 8.01
N PHE A 54 4.08 -1.14 6.79
CA PHE A 54 3.58 0.21 6.57
C PHE A 54 2.12 0.37 7.03
N ALA A 55 1.24 -0.58 6.72
CA ALA A 55 -0.15 -0.55 7.16
C ALA A 55 -0.27 -0.49 8.70
N TRP A 56 0.59 -1.21 9.41
CA TRP A 56 0.66 -1.17 10.87
C TRP A 56 1.12 0.20 11.40
N TYR A 57 2.15 0.80 10.79
CA TYR A 57 2.62 2.13 11.15
C TYR A 57 1.61 3.24 10.83
N VAL A 58 0.89 3.13 9.71
CA VAL A 58 -0.20 4.03 9.31
C VAL A 58 -1.30 4.01 10.37
N ARG A 59 -1.67 2.82 10.86
CA ARG A 59 -2.67 2.66 11.92
C ARG A 59 -2.27 3.34 13.23
N ARG A 60 -0.99 3.61 13.46
CA ARG A 60 -0.49 4.34 14.63
C ARG A 60 -0.48 5.87 14.45
N GLY A 61 -0.84 6.39 13.28
CA GLY A 61 -1.03 7.83 13.08
C GLY A 61 0.21 8.64 12.73
N HIS A 62 1.28 7.97 12.31
CA HIS A 62 2.53 8.64 11.98
C HIS A 62 2.39 9.43 10.67
N GLY A 63 2.33 10.75 10.76
CA GLY A 63 2.10 11.64 9.63
C GLY A 63 3.19 11.66 8.56
N TRP A 64 4.40 11.17 8.85
CA TRP A 64 5.49 11.07 7.86
C TRP A 64 5.26 9.94 6.85
N LEU A 65 4.47 8.91 7.20
CA LEU A 65 4.25 7.76 6.32
C LEU A 65 3.57 8.11 5.01
N LYS A 66 2.79 9.21 4.96
CA LYS A 66 2.15 9.65 3.72
C LYS A 66 3.18 9.96 2.62
N TYR A 67 4.35 10.47 2.98
CA TYR A 67 5.42 10.77 2.03
C TYR A 67 6.16 9.51 1.58
N VAL A 68 6.34 8.56 2.50
CA VAL A 68 7.00 7.29 2.17
C VAL A 68 6.11 6.40 1.31
N LEU A 69 4.82 6.29 1.62
CA LEU A 69 3.89 5.61 0.73
C LEU A 69 3.78 6.29 -0.63
N LEU A 70 3.79 7.63 -0.68
CA LEU A 70 3.80 8.36 -1.95
C LEU A 70 5.04 8.00 -2.78
N ALA A 71 6.22 8.00 -2.17
CA ALA A 71 7.45 7.58 -2.85
C ALA A 71 7.36 6.13 -3.34
N LEU A 72 6.79 5.22 -2.54
CA LEU A 72 6.61 3.82 -2.92
C LEU A 72 5.68 3.65 -4.12
N VAL A 73 4.56 4.39 -4.15
CA VAL A 73 3.64 4.42 -5.29
C VAL A 73 4.33 4.97 -6.54
N LEU A 74 5.14 6.03 -6.41
CA LEU A 74 5.92 6.59 -7.52
C LEU A 74 6.95 5.60 -8.06
N VAL A 75 7.63 4.85 -7.19
CA VAL A 75 8.54 3.77 -7.60
C VAL A 75 7.75 2.66 -8.30
N GLY A 76 6.58 2.28 -7.77
CA GLY A 76 5.71 1.27 -8.39
C GLY A 76 5.20 1.63 -9.79
N LEU A 77 5.05 2.93 -10.10
CA LEU A 77 4.69 3.39 -11.44
C LEU A 77 5.75 3.06 -12.50
N PHE A 78 7.03 2.93 -12.13
CA PHE A 78 8.06 2.46 -13.08
C PHE A 78 7.86 1.00 -13.47
N SER A 79 7.13 0.22 -12.66
CA SER A 79 6.80 -1.18 -12.95
C SER A 79 5.58 -1.33 -13.86
N ILE A 80 5.03 -0.25 -14.44
CA ILE A 80 3.86 -0.33 -15.35
C ILE A 80 4.11 -1.29 -16.52
N GLN A 81 5.32 -1.31 -17.09
CA GLN A 81 5.63 -2.19 -18.22
C GLN A 81 5.48 -3.68 -17.81
N ALA A 82 5.95 -4.04 -16.62
CA ALA A 82 5.78 -5.38 -16.08
C ALA A 82 4.29 -5.72 -15.87
N THR A 83 3.49 -4.77 -15.37
CA THR A 83 2.04 -4.96 -15.23
C THR A 83 1.35 -5.18 -16.58
N VAL A 84 1.77 -4.47 -17.64
CA VAL A 84 1.22 -4.65 -19.00
C VAL A 84 1.55 -6.04 -19.55
N ASP A 85 2.76 -6.51 -19.33
CA ASP A 85 3.18 -7.84 -19.80
C ASP A 85 2.49 -8.96 -19.00
N GLU A 86 2.25 -8.75 -17.71
CA GLU A 86 1.48 -9.66 -16.87
C GLU A 86 0.00 -9.74 -17.30
N VAL A 87 -0.64 -8.62 -17.65
CA VAL A 87 -2.03 -8.64 -18.20
C VAL A 87 -2.13 -9.47 -19.48
N LYS A 88 -1.08 -9.50 -20.30
CA LYS A 88 -1.06 -10.33 -21.53
C LYS A 88 -0.87 -11.81 -21.23
N GLN A 89 -0.04 -12.15 -20.24
CA GLN A 89 0.29 -13.53 -19.90
C GLN A 89 -0.75 -14.17 -18.96
N ASN A 90 -1.19 -13.43 -17.95
CA ASN A 90 -2.18 -13.80 -16.96
C ASN A 90 -3.15 -12.62 -16.75
N PRO A 91 -4.23 -12.52 -17.56
CA PRO A 91 -5.18 -11.43 -17.48
C PRO A 91 -5.78 -11.23 -16.08
N VAL A 92 -6.01 -12.34 -15.35
CA VAL A 92 -6.56 -12.31 -14.00
C VAL A 92 -5.56 -11.71 -13.01
N GLY A 93 -4.31 -12.19 -13.02
CA GLY A 93 -3.23 -11.66 -12.16
C GLY A 93 -2.94 -10.19 -12.45
N GLY A 94 -2.89 -9.82 -13.72
CA GLY A 94 -2.72 -8.42 -14.15
C GLY A 94 -3.84 -7.49 -13.67
N MET A 95 -5.11 -7.92 -13.76
CA MET A 95 -6.24 -7.16 -13.21
C MET A 95 -6.14 -7.00 -11.68
N ILE A 96 -5.70 -8.03 -10.97
CA ILE A 96 -5.48 -7.96 -9.52
C ILE A 96 -4.37 -6.95 -9.19
N ASN A 97 -3.28 -6.92 -9.95
CA ASN A 97 -2.19 -5.95 -9.75
C ASN A 97 -2.63 -4.50 -10.04
N ILE A 98 -3.50 -4.29 -11.03
CA ILE A 98 -4.12 -2.97 -11.27
C ILE A 98 -5.02 -2.58 -10.08
N ALA A 99 -5.88 -3.47 -9.62
CA ALA A 99 -6.79 -3.20 -8.50
C ALA A 99 -6.03 -2.86 -7.21
N THR A 100 -4.97 -3.62 -6.89
CA THR A 100 -4.13 -3.37 -5.72
C THR A 100 -3.38 -2.05 -5.83
N SER A 101 -2.91 -1.66 -7.02
CA SER A 101 -2.31 -0.34 -7.28
C SER A 101 -3.29 0.81 -7.04
N ILE A 102 -4.53 0.69 -7.53
CA ILE A 102 -5.60 1.69 -7.29
C ILE A 102 -5.85 1.84 -5.79
N MET A 103 -5.91 0.74 -5.05
CA MET A 103 -6.12 0.76 -3.60
C MET A 103 -4.96 1.44 -2.85
N GLN A 104 -3.71 1.22 -3.26
CA GLN A 104 -2.54 1.88 -2.68
C GLN A 104 -2.57 3.39 -2.93
N VAL A 105 -2.89 3.82 -4.15
CA VAL A 105 -3.08 5.24 -4.49
C VAL A 105 -4.17 5.86 -3.61
N TRP A 106 -5.30 5.17 -3.44
CA TRP A 106 -6.39 5.66 -2.61
C TRP A 106 -6.01 5.77 -1.13
N ALA A 107 -5.20 4.84 -0.63
CA ALA A 107 -4.66 4.91 0.73
C ALA A 107 -3.79 6.16 0.91
N VAL A 108 -2.95 6.51 -0.07
CA VAL A 108 -2.14 7.74 -0.05
C VAL A 108 -3.03 8.98 -0.02
N VAL A 109 -4.02 9.06 -0.93
CA VAL A 109 -4.97 10.18 -0.97
C VAL A 109 -5.65 10.38 0.38
N LEU A 110 -6.13 9.30 1.01
CA LEU A 110 -6.74 9.35 2.34
C LEU A 110 -5.80 9.90 3.43
N LEU A 111 -4.51 9.58 3.35
CA LEU A 111 -3.50 10.08 4.29
C LEU A 111 -3.21 11.57 4.10
N PHE A 112 -3.26 12.09 2.87
CA PHE A 112 -3.11 13.51 2.59
C PHE A 112 -4.36 14.33 2.90
N MET A 113 -5.54 13.71 2.87
CA MET A 113 -6.81 14.35 3.25
C MET A 113 -6.95 14.57 4.77
N ILE A 114 -5.99 14.10 5.58
CA ILE A 114 -5.99 14.32 7.02
C ILE A 114 -5.60 15.79 7.28
N PRO A 115 -6.47 16.59 7.92
CA PRO A 115 -6.16 17.99 8.21
C PRO A 115 -4.89 18.06 9.05
N LYS A 116 -3.97 18.96 8.64
CA LYS A 116 -2.82 19.29 9.48
C LYS A 116 -3.39 19.85 10.79
N ARG A 117 -2.92 19.38 11.95
CA ARG A 117 -3.15 20.10 13.21
C ARG A 117 -2.51 21.47 13.02
N THR A 118 -3.31 22.49 12.72
CA THR A 118 -2.87 23.88 12.76
C THR A 118 -2.62 24.22 14.21
N SER A 119 -1.35 24.29 14.62
CA SER A 119 -0.94 24.78 15.93
C SER A 119 -1.07 26.31 15.98
N VAL A 120 -2.28 26.82 15.75
CA VAL A 120 -2.57 28.26 15.79
C VAL A 120 -3.75 28.45 16.73
N ALA A 121 -3.49 28.34 18.03
CA ALA A 121 -4.40 28.74 19.10
C ALA A 121 -3.66 28.74 20.45
N SER A 122 -2.61 29.56 20.60
CA SER A 122 -2.06 29.88 21.94
C SER A 122 -1.15 31.13 21.96
N GLU A 123 -1.45 32.16 21.16
CA GLU A 123 -0.70 33.44 21.22
C GLU A 123 -1.61 34.68 21.36
N GLU A 124 -2.83 34.52 21.88
CA GLU A 124 -3.65 35.67 22.31
C GLU A 124 -4.25 35.41 23.69
N VAL A 125 -3.44 35.66 24.74
CA VAL A 125 -3.89 36.05 26.08
C VAL A 125 -2.99 37.18 26.56
#